data_AF-A0A935KJM0-F1
#
_entry.id   AF-A0A935KJM0-F1
#
_cell.length_a   1.000
_cell.length_b   1.000
_cell.length_c   1.000
_cell.angle_alpha   90.00
_cell.angle_beta   90.00
_cell.angle_gamma   90.00
#
_symmetry.space_group_name_H-M   'P 1'
#
loop_
_entity.id
_entity.type
_entity.pdbx_description
1 polymer ?
#
loop_
_entity_poly.entity_id
_entity_poly.type
_entity_poly.pdbx_seq_one_letter_code
_entity_poly.pdbx_strand_id
1 'polypeptide(L)'
;MINIASAKGFAPTYKLEVADTIVDFNGAPHRMIKMRITGSTFEYKDTGMFVRTRNGKQTEECFMANIAEHDQAVHGFFPVDFMPGDVEFGYGGETIAVFKRAKWDRFKRLKDEFIENGVTTLTHQWLKQKKEARKRGM
;
A
#
# COMPACT_ATOMS: atom_id res chain seq x y z
N MET A 1 -18.04 9.86 31.76
CA MET A 1 -18.81 9.64 30.52
C MET A 1 -18.50 10.83 29.62
N ILE A 2 -17.49 10.73 28.75
CA ILE A 2 -17.12 11.84 27.86
C ILE A 2 -17.98 11.73 26.61
N ASN A 3 -18.86 12.72 26.46
CA ASN A 3 -19.73 12.90 25.32
C ASN A 3 -18.90 13.51 24.19
N ILE A 4 -18.32 12.67 23.32
CA ILE A 4 -17.63 13.15 22.12
C ILE A 4 -18.68 13.40 21.04
N ALA A 5 -19.39 14.52 21.21
CA ALA A 5 -20.14 15.12 20.12
C ALA A 5 -19.13 15.54 19.04
N SER A 6 -19.22 14.91 17.87
CA SER A 6 -18.87 15.43 16.55
C SER A 6 -17.91 16.64 16.57
N ALA A 7 -16.61 16.37 16.67
CA ALA A 7 -15.58 17.36 16.37
C ALA A 7 -15.55 17.60 14.85
N LYS A 8 -16.52 18.38 14.35
CA LYS A 8 -16.40 19.11 13.09
C LYS A 8 -15.20 20.06 13.21
N GLY A 9 -14.00 19.59 12.89
CA GLY A 9 -12.80 20.45 12.94
C GLY A 9 -11.45 19.74 12.86
N PHE A 10 -11.38 18.43 13.12
CA PHE A 10 -10.16 17.65 12.91
C PHE A 10 -10.46 16.57 11.87
N ALA A 11 -10.44 16.94 10.59
CA ALA A 11 -10.24 15.92 9.57
C ALA A 11 -8.76 15.53 9.68
N PRO A 12 -8.40 14.32 10.14
CA PRO A 12 -7.02 13.88 10.14
C PRO A 12 -6.49 14.09 8.72
N THR A 13 -5.55 15.02 8.57
CA THR A 13 -5.02 15.40 7.27
C THR A 13 -4.01 14.35 6.90
N TYR A 14 -4.51 13.21 6.43
CA TYR A 14 -3.64 12.14 5.99
C TYR A 14 -2.79 12.66 4.82
N LYS A 15 -1.51 12.29 4.80
CA LYS A 15 -0.60 12.58 3.70
C LYS A 15 -0.19 11.29 3.04
N LEU A 16 -0.16 11.29 1.71
CA LEU A 16 0.32 10.17 0.91
C LEU A 16 1.69 10.52 0.32
N GLU A 17 2.64 9.63 0.55
CA GLU A 17 3.94 9.59 -0.11
C GLU A 17 4.05 8.27 -0.88
N VAL A 18 4.66 8.32 -2.06
CA VAL A 18 4.89 7.14 -2.90
C VAL A 18 6.38 7.07 -3.20
N ALA A 19 6.97 5.90 -2.98
CA ALA A 19 8.38 5.66 -3.21
C ALA A 19 8.61 4.30 -3.88
N ASP A 20 9.62 4.24 -4.74
CA ASP A 20 10.18 2.98 -5.22
C ASP A 20 11.18 2.47 -4.18
N THR A 21 11.03 1.22 -3.75
CA THR A 21 11.78 0.65 -2.64
C THR A 21 12.16 -0.81 -2.90
N ILE A 22 13.14 -1.29 -2.15
CA ILE A 22 13.42 -2.72 -2.02
C ILE A 22 12.94 -3.15 -0.62
N VAL A 23 12.25 -4.29 -0.55
CA VAL A 23 11.77 -4.89 0.69
C VAL A 23 12.16 -6.36 0.69
N ASP A 24 12.75 -6.83 1.79
CA ASP A 24 12.96 -8.26 1.99
C ASP A 24 11.64 -8.93 2.35
N PHE A 25 11.25 -9.91 1.54
CA PHE A 25 10.04 -10.68 1.72
C PHE A 25 10.32 -12.15 1.44
N ASN A 26 9.93 -13.04 2.35
CA ASN A 26 10.25 -14.48 2.29
C ASN A 26 11.75 -14.79 2.09
N GLY A 27 12.63 -13.99 2.68
CA GLY A 27 14.09 -14.20 2.61
C GLY A 27 14.73 -13.78 1.29
N ALA A 28 14.03 -13.03 0.44
CA ALA A 28 14.58 -12.47 -0.79
C ALA A 28 14.20 -10.98 -0.95
N PRO A 29 15.08 -10.16 -1.56
CA PRO A 29 14.76 -8.78 -1.87
C PRO A 29 13.78 -8.69 -3.04
N HIS A 30 12.77 -7.83 -2.88
CA HIS A 30 11.77 -7.53 -3.89
C HIS A 30 11.65 -6.02 -4.11
N ARG A 31 11.70 -5.60 -5.38
CA ARG A 31 11.42 -4.20 -5.76
C ARG A 31 9.91 -3.99 -5.74
N MET A 32 9.47 -3.00 -4.99
CA MET A 32 8.08 -2.68 -4.76
C MET A 32 7.86 -1.16 -4.74
N ILE A 33 6.63 -0.74 -4.98
CA ILE A 33 6.17 0.62 -4.74
C ILE A 33 5.58 0.67 -3.34
N LYS A 34 6.20 1.46 -2.47
CA LYS A 34 5.72 1.74 -1.11
C LYS A 34 4.85 2.99 -1.13
N MET A 35 3.60 2.84 -0.70
CA MET A 35 2.70 3.93 -0.35
C MET A 35 2.78 4.13 1.16
N ARG A 36 3.18 5.33 1.59
CA ARG A 36 3.23 5.73 3.01
C ARG A 36 2.12 6.73 3.26
N ILE A 37 1.19 6.37 4.13
CA ILE A 37 0.06 7.20 4.54
C ILE A 37 0.31 7.61 5.99
N THR A 38 0.60 8.88 6.24
CA THR A 38 0.84 9.38 7.61
C THR A 38 -0.42 10.01 8.19
N GLY A 39 -0.68 9.76 9.47
CA GLY A 39 -1.80 10.33 10.24
C GLY A 39 -1.40 10.63 11.68
N SER A 40 -2.36 11.05 12.50
CA SER A 40 -2.12 11.32 13.93
C SER A 40 -1.87 10.04 14.73
N THR A 41 -2.70 9.01 14.52
CA THR A 41 -2.55 7.65 15.04
C THR A 41 -3.46 6.71 14.24
N PHE A 42 -2.99 5.51 13.90
CA PHE A 42 -3.71 4.43 13.26
C PHE A 42 -3.94 3.33 14.28
N GLU A 43 -5.20 2.98 14.52
CA GLU A 43 -5.50 1.88 15.41
C GLU A 43 -5.22 0.55 14.69
N TYR A 44 -4.57 -0.38 15.38
CA TYR A 44 -4.58 -1.77 14.95
C TYR A 44 -5.99 -2.29 15.10
N LYS A 45 -6.67 -2.58 13.99
CA LYS A 45 -7.96 -3.26 13.99
C LYS A 45 -7.76 -4.67 13.50
N ASP A 46 -8.31 -5.65 14.22
CA ASP A 46 -8.35 -7.04 13.79
C ASP A 46 -9.10 -7.21 12.45
N THR A 47 -9.93 -6.22 12.09
CA THR A 47 -10.53 -6.10 10.76
C THR A 47 -9.47 -5.72 9.73
N GLY A 48 -9.07 -6.70 8.92
CA GLY A 48 -8.02 -6.62 7.90
C GLY A 48 -7.87 -5.23 7.27
N MET A 49 -6.75 -4.58 7.59
CA MET A 49 -6.35 -3.30 7.03
C MET A 49 -6.02 -3.46 5.54
N PHE A 50 -6.38 -2.47 4.73
CA PHE A 50 -6.05 -2.45 3.31
C PHE A 50 -5.50 -1.10 2.86
N VAL A 51 -4.62 -1.15 1.87
CA VAL A 51 -4.30 -0.04 0.97
C VAL A 51 -4.59 -0.55 -0.43
N ARG A 52 -5.30 0.22 -1.27
CA ARG A 52 -5.65 -0.20 -2.63
C ARG A 52 -5.63 0.95 -3.60
N THR A 53 -5.44 0.65 -4.87
CA THR A 53 -5.63 1.62 -5.95
C THR A 53 -6.95 1.36 -6.66
N ARG A 54 -7.60 2.44 -7.11
CA ARG A 54 -8.82 2.38 -7.92
C ARG A 54 -8.70 3.31 -9.12
N ASN A 55 -8.92 2.79 -10.33
CA ASN A 55 -8.91 3.60 -11.56
C ASN A 55 -10.28 3.65 -12.27
N GLY A 56 -11.35 3.74 -11.48
CA GLY A 56 -12.73 3.78 -11.95
C GLY A 56 -13.32 2.41 -12.29
N LYS A 57 -12.60 1.57 -13.05
CA LYS A 57 -13.11 0.24 -13.48
C LYS A 57 -12.53 -0.93 -12.70
N GLN A 58 -11.32 -0.78 -12.16
CA GLN A 58 -10.60 -1.85 -11.47
C GLN A 58 -10.12 -1.37 -10.11
N THR A 59 -10.04 -2.32 -9.18
CA THR A 59 -9.50 -2.12 -7.83
C THR A 59 -8.41 -3.15 -7.60
N GLU A 60 -7.24 -2.68 -7.18
CA GLU A 60 -6.09 -3.53 -6.87
C GLU A 60 -5.64 -3.28 -5.44
N GLU A 61 -5.70 -4.30 -4.59
CA GLU A 61 -5.22 -4.22 -3.21
C GLU A 61 -3.70 -4.43 -3.14
N CYS A 62 -3.08 -3.76 -2.19
CA CYS A 62 -1.65 -3.88 -1.94
C CYS A 62 -1.28 -5.32 -1.63
N PHE A 63 -0.04 -5.65 -1.96
CA PHE A 63 0.56 -6.92 -1.65
C PHE A 63 0.63 -7.20 -0.14
N MET A 64 1.01 -6.16 0.61
CA MET A 64 1.16 -6.17 2.06
C MET A 64 0.80 -4.77 2.58
N ALA A 65 0.06 -4.71 3.68
CA ALA A 65 -0.13 -3.48 4.44
C ALA A 65 0.27 -3.69 5.90
N ASN A 66 0.96 -2.73 6.48
CA ASN A 66 1.30 -2.74 7.90
C ASN A 66 1.29 -1.34 8.49
N ILE A 67 1.02 -1.27 9.80
CA ILE A 67 1.17 -0.07 10.60
C ILE A 67 2.66 0.03 10.99
N ALA A 68 3.20 1.24 11.00
CA ALA A 68 4.59 1.53 11.29
C ALA A 68 4.74 2.85 12.04
N GLU A 69 5.97 3.13 12.49
CA GLU A 69 6.36 4.43 13.06
C GLU A 69 5.49 4.81 14.27
N HIS A 70 5.42 3.93 15.27
CA HIS A 70 4.60 4.13 16.49
C HIS A 70 3.12 4.43 16.18
N ASP A 71 2.57 3.65 15.25
CA ASP A 71 1.19 3.78 14.82
C ASP A 71 0.85 5.08 14.08
N GLN A 72 1.85 5.79 13.54
CA GLN A 72 1.63 7.06 12.83
C GLN A 72 1.71 6.94 11.31
N ALA A 73 2.05 5.77 10.79
CA ALA A 73 2.10 5.48 9.37
C ALA A 73 1.43 4.16 9.01
N VAL A 74 0.73 4.15 7.88
CA VAL A 74 0.34 2.91 7.17
C VAL A 74 1.20 2.79 5.93
N HIS A 75 1.84 1.64 5.78
CA HIS A 75 2.58 1.28 4.59
C HIS A 75 1.75 0.29 3.78
N GLY A 76 1.55 0.57 2.49
CA GLY A 76 1.05 -0.37 1.50
C GLY A 76 2.12 -0.64 0.46
N PHE A 77 2.42 -1.90 0.18
CA PHE A 77 3.43 -2.30 -0.80
C PHE A 77 2.77 -2.87 -2.04
N PHE A 78 3.17 -2.42 -3.21
CA PHE A 78 2.64 -2.84 -4.50
C PHE A 78 3.77 -3.34 -5.39
N PRO A 79 3.51 -4.28 -6.31
CA PRO A 79 4.50 -4.62 -7.32
C PRO A 79 4.74 -3.41 -8.24
N VAL A 80 5.88 -3.39 -8.93
CA VAL A 80 6.27 -2.24 -9.78
C VAL A 80 5.40 -2.06 -11.02
N ASP A 81 4.70 -3.11 -11.43
CA ASP A 81 3.77 -3.16 -12.57
C ASP A 81 2.29 -2.99 -12.15
N PHE A 82 2.04 -2.57 -10.89
CA PHE A 82 0.69 -2.29 -10.40
C PHE A 82 -0.03 -1.21 -11.22
N MET A 83 -1.34 -1.20 -11.11
CA MET A 83 -2.18 -0.24 -11.80
C MET A 83 -2.32 1.07 -10.99
N PRO A 84 -1.80 2.22 -11.49
CA PRO A 84 -1.94 3.49 -10.80
C PRO A 84 -3.38 4.00 -10.85
N GLY A 85 -3.82 4.66 -9.78
CA GLY A 85 -5.19 5.17 -9.63
C GLY A 85 -5.33 6.15 -8.46
N ASP A 86 -6.55 6.33 -7.97
CA ASP A 86 -6.77 6.93 -6.66
C ASP A 86 -6.34 5.92 -5.58
N VAL A 87 -5.69 6.39 -4.52
CA VAL A 87 -5.28 5.52 -3.41
C VAL A 87 -6.34 5.56 -2.32
N GLU A 88 -6.75 4.39 -1.86
CA GLU A 88 -7.73 4.22 -0.79
C GLU A 88 -7.09 3.45 0.37
N PHE A 89 -7.42 3.84 1.60
CA PHE A 89 -7.02 3.16 2.82
C PHE A 89 -8.21 2.94 3.75
N GLY A 90 -8.24 1.79 4.44
CA GLY A 90 -9.17 1.57 5.53
C GLY A 90 -9.13 0.16 6.11
N TYR A 91 -10.23 -0.28 6.72
CA TYR A 91 -10.33 -1.51 7.53
C TYR A 91 -11.63 -2.26 7.26
N GLY A 92 -11.58 -3.60 7.19
CA GLY A 92 -12.78 -4.44 7.15
C GLY A 92 -13.78 -4.13 6.02
N GLY A 93 -13.36 -3.42 4.98
CA GLY A 93 -14.19 -2.95 3.85
C GLY A 93 -14.58 -1.47 3.91
N GLU A 94 -14.45 -0.80 5.05
CA GLU A 94 -14.68 0.64 5.18
C GLU A 94 -13.48 1.44 4.67
N THR A 95 -13.73 2.46 3.85
CA THR A 95 -12.69 3.37 3.35
C THR A 95 -12.61 4.61 4.23
N ILE A 96 -11.46 4.82 4.86
CA ILE A 96 -11.19 5.93 5.78
C ILE A 96 -10.63 7.15 5.04
N ALA A 97 -9.76 6.92 4.06
CA ALA A 97 -9.11 7.99 3.30
C ALA A 97 -9.06 7.67 1.81
N VAL A 98 -9.21 8.71 0.98
CA VAL A 98 -9.08 8.64 -0.48
C VAL A 98 -8.16 9.76 -0.96
N PHE A 99 -7.07 9.38 -1.61
CA PHE A 99 -6.12 10.30 -2.23
C PHE A 99 -6.36 10.33 -3.74
N LYS A 100 -7.10 11.36 -4.17
CA LYS A 100 -7.41 11.53 -5.58
C LYS A 100 -6.19 12.01 -6.38
N ARG A 101 -6.03 11.49 -7.60
CA ARG A 101 -4.97 11.92 -8.53
C ARG A 101 -3.57 11.90 -7.89
N ALA A 102 -3.24 10.80 -7.22
CA ALA A 102 -1.89 10.61 -6.68
C ALA A 102 -0.86 10.85 -7.79
N LYS A 103 0.19 11.62 -7.47
CA LYS A 103 1.19 12.09 -8.44
C LYS A 103 2.23 11.01 -8.71
N TRP A 104 1.80 9.97 -9.41
CA TRP A 104 2.57 8.76 -9.73
C TRP A 104 3.82 9.04 -10.57
N ASP A 105 3.87 10.17 -11.27
CA ASP A 105 4.98 10.63 -12.10
C ASP A 105 6.11 11.31 -11.30
N ARG A 106 5.87 11.67 -10.04
CA ARG A 106 6.78 12.50 -9.26
C ARG A 106 7.76 11.76 -8.36
N PHE A 107 7.63 10.44 -8.22
CA PHE A 107 8.56 9.68 -7.38
C PHE A 107 9.77 9.21 -8.18
N LYS A 108 10.95 9.34 -7.57
CA LYS A 108 12.21 8.92 -8.17
C LYS A 108 12.23 7.39 -8.21
N ARG A 109 12.07 6.81 -9.40
CA ARG A 109 12.33 5.37 -9.60
C ARG A 109 13.76 5.07 -9.20
N LEU A 110 13.98 3.96 -8.49
CA LEU A 110 15.31 3.45 -8.25
C LEU A 110 15.93 3.16 -9.62
N LYS A 111 17.14 3.67 -9.86
CA LYS A 111 17.85 3.42 -11.11
C LYS A 111 18.19 1.93 -11.18
N ASP A 112 18.03 1.33 -12.35
CA ASP A 112 18.27 -0.09 -12.55
C ASP A 112 19.72 -0.49 -12.24
N GLU A 113 20.67 0.47 -12.29
CA GLU A 113 22.07 0.32 -11.89
C GLU A 113 22.29 0.01 -10.39
N PHE A 114 21.31 0.28 -9.51
CA PHE A 114 21.37 -0.05 -8.08
C PHE A 114 20.68 -1.38 -7.73
N ILE A 115 20.13 -2.07 -8.74
CA ILE A 115 19.39 -3.31 -8.58
C ILE A 115 20.32 -4.44 -9.03
N GLU A 116 21.02 -5.07 -8.08
CA GLU A 116 21.75 -6.29 -8.40
C GLU A 116 20.80 -7.36 -8.98
N ASN A 117 21.34 -8.13 -9.94
CA ASN A 117 20.66 -9.07 -10.82
C ASN A 117 19.48 -9.87 -10.21
N GLY A 118 18.25 -9.61 -10.68
CA GLY A 118 17.13 -10.56 -10.58
C GLY A 118 15.98 -10.20 -9.62
N VAL A 119 16.09 -9.11 -8.85
CA VAL A 119 15.07 -8.67 -7.86
C VAL A 119 13.66 -8.50 -8.48
N THR A 120 13.54 -7.85 -9.63
CA THR A 120 12.25 -7.69 -10.33
C THR A 120 11.72 -9.02 -10.89
N THR A 121 12.62 -9.88 -11.36
CA THR A 121 12.27 -11.23 -11.85
C THR A 121 11.69 -12.09 -10.73
N LEU A 122 12.26 -12.00 -9.53
CA LEU A 122 11.74 -12.70 -8.34
C LEU A 122 10.33 -12.23 -7.96
N THR A 123 10.08 -10.92 -7.98
CA THR A 123 8.73 -10.37 -7.77
C THR A 123 7.73 -10.94 -8.77
N HIS A 124 8.04 -10.94 -10.07
CA HIS A 124 7.14 -11.47 -11.10
C HIS A 124 6.93 -13.00 -11.00
N GLN A 125 7.99 -13.78 -10.74
CA GLN A 125 7.90 -15.23 -10.59
C GLN A 125 7.01 -15.62 -9.42
N TRP A 126 7.17 -14.94 -8.28
CA TRP A 126 6.37 -15.20 -7.10
C TRP A 126 4.89 -14.84 -7.31
N LEU A 127 4.60 -13.68 -7.94
CA LEU A 127 3.24 -13.29 -8.31
C LEU A 127 2.56 -14.32 -9.20
N LYS A 128 3.29 -14.87 -10.18
CA LYS A 128 2.80 -15.94 -11.06
C LYS A 128 2.44 -17.20 -10.26
N GLN A 129 3.32 -17.64 -9.36
CA GLN A 129 3.06 -18.81 -8.51
C GLN A 129 1.83 -18.63 -7.62
N LYS A 130 1.64 -17.45 -7.01
CA LYS A 130 0.45 -17.17 -6.18
C LYS A 130 -0.83 -17.16 -7.01
N LYS A 131 -0.80 -16.58 -8.22
CA LYS A 131 -1.94 -16.58 -9.14
C LYS A 131 -2.32 -18.00 -9.54
N GLU A 132 -1.33 -18.87 -9.76
CA GLU A 132 -1.54 -20.29 -10.04
C GLU A 132 -2.06 -21.06 -8.81
N ALA A 133 -1.53 -20.80 -7.61
CA ALA A 133 -1.99 -21.40 -6.37
C ALA A 133 -3.45 -21.02 -6.06
N ARG A 134 -3.83 -19.75 -6.25
CA ARG A 134 -5.23 -19.28 -6.11
C ARG A 134 -6.19 -19.96 -7.09
N LYS A 135 -5.71 -20.31 -8.30
CA LYS A 135 -6.51 -21.06 -9.28
C LYS A 135 -6.65 -22.55 -8.95
N ARG A 136 -5.71 -23.12 -8.18
CA ARG A 136 -5.69 -24.54 -7.81
C ARG A 136 -6.42 -24.83 -6.49
N GLY A 137 -6.72 -23.80 -5.70
CA GLY A 137 -7.48 -23.89 -4.44
C GLY A 137 -8.97 -23.54 -4.58
N MET A 138 -9.51 -23.55 -5.82
CA MET A 138 -10.95 -23.53 -6.11
C MET A 138 -11.38 -24.90 -6.64
#